data_AF-A0A9P8GS55-F1
#
_entry.id   AF-A0A9P8GS55-F1
#
_cell.length_a   1.000
_cell.length_b   1.000
_cell.length_c   1.000
_cell.angle_alpha   90.00
_cell.angle_beta   90.00
_cell.angle_gamma   90.00
#
_symmetry.space_group_name_H-M   'P 1'
#
loop_
_entity.id
_entity.type
_entity.pdbx_description
1 polymer ?
#
loop_
_entity_poly.entity_id
_entity_poly.type
_entity_poly.pdbx_seq_one_letter_code
_entity_poly.pdbx_strand_id
1 'polypeptide(L)'
;MQIVYYHTGIGTGTSKFASAIDGATGRGIHANVRDAYSFICNNFNFDHGEDEIFLVGFSRGAFTVRCVAALIDCIGLLKKRGLIHLHELYRLWTQRSIVQGIRWEWPGMSYEKTYRSSSELLIQRLEQLRNSCYLERVAKIRACAVWDTVSALGSPLLKSSKASKLPRVDTHVPETVELALHALALNEHRKHFSPDLWTSHNPQETLLKQCWFLGAHSDIGGGNEDSGLASMTLIWMISQLSSATGAEFDSATVMELVNPLEWHWPNDHDQYTETRSVMAIVSQTDPVDKSVLLPTTAAITGEDGPNQRNQGYR
;
A
#
# COMPACT_ATOMS: atom_id res chain seq x y z
N MET A 1 -24.16 -9.32 -2.61
CA MET A 1 -24.35 -8.47 -1.41
C MET A 1 -22.99 -7.94 -1.01
N GLN A 2 -22.86 -6.64 -0.75
CA GLN A 2 -21.59 -6.04 -0.31
C GLN A 2 -21.59 -5.89 1.21
N ILE A 3 -20.51 -6.29 1.88
CA ILE A 3 -20.32 -6.11 3.32
C ILE A 3 -19.03 -5.34 3.53
N VAL A 4 -19.11 -4.20 4.23
CA VAL A 4 -17.98 -3.28 4.37
C VAL A 4 -17.51 -3.26 5.82
N TYR A 5 -16.19 -3.34 6.00
CA TYR A 5 -15.51 -3.06 7.27
C TYR A 5 -14.56 -1.89 7.08
N TYR A 6 -14.74 -0.86 7.91
CA TYR A 6 -13.85 0.28 7.95
C TYR A 6 -13.17 0.34 9.31
N HIS A 7 -11.85 0.50 9.29
CA HIS A 7 -11.07 0.74 10.49
C HIS A 7 -10.45 2.14 10.40
N THR A 8 -10.73 2.98 11.39
CA THR A 8 -10.18 4.35 11.46
C THR A 8 -8.66 4.31 11.52
N GLY A 9 -8.01 5.21 10.78
CA GLY A 9 -6.55 5.34 10.81
C GLY A 9 -6.01 5.54 12.23
N ILE A 10 -4.85 4.96 12.52
CA ILE A 10 -4.17 5.15 13.80
C ILE A 10 -3.80 6.64 13.94
N GLY A 11 -4.42 7.34 14.90
CA GLY A 11 -4.11 8.74 15.24
C GLY A 11 -5.23 9.77 15.00
N THR A 12 -6.51 9.39 14.92
CA THR A 12 -7.64 10.33 14.72
C THR A 12 -8.06 11.14 15.97
N GLY A 13 -7.31 11.04 17.08
CA GLY A 13 -7.53 11.84 18.30
C GLY A 13 -6.45 12.92 18.47
N THR A 14 -6.89 14.19 18.48
CA THR A 14 -6.18 15.43 18.90
C THR A 14 -4.86 15.82 18.20
N SER A 15 -4.96 16.83 17.31
CA SER A 15 -3.89 17.57 16.59
C SER A 15 -3.09 16.78 15.54
N LYS A 16 -3.23 17.20 14.25
CA LYS A 16 -2.71 16.57 13.01
C LYS A 16 -1.22 16.15 13.06
N PHE A 17 -0.42 16.69 13.96
CA PHE A 17 1.03 16.40 14.07
C PHE A 17 1.45 15.71 15.37
N ALA A 18 0.70 15.87 16.47
CA ALA A 18 1.00 15.20 17.75
C ALA A 18 0.56 13.72 17.73
N SER A 19 -0.51 13.40 17.01
CA SER A 19 -1.08 12.04 16.93
C SER A 19 -0.29 11.05 16.07
N ALA A 20 0.65 11.53 15.23
CA ALA A 20 1.58 10.67 14.51
C ALA A 20 2.58 9.96 15.46
N ILE A 21 2.78 10.54 16.65
CA ILE A 21 3.72 10.06 17.68
C ILE A 21 3.01 9.13 18.68
N ASP A 22 1.76 9.40 19.07
CA ASP A 22 1.01 8.54 20.01
C ASP A 22 0.61 7.17 19.43
N GLY A 23 0.59 7.04 18.10
CA GLY A 23 0.42 5.76 17.39
C GLY A 23 1.65 4.84 17.42
N ALA A 24 2.75 5.22 18.08
CA ALA A 24 4.04 4.53 18.06
C ALA A 24 4.09 3.16 18.78
N THR A 25 2.95 2.55 19.11
CA THR A 25 2.93 1.16 19.60
C THR A 25 2.48 0.22 18.50
N GLY A 26 3.38 -0.69 18.06
CA GLY A 26 3.05 -1.73 17.08
C GLY A 26 1.88 -2.65 17.49
N ARG A 27 1.45 -2.57 18.75
CA ARG A 27 0.24 -3.23 19.28
C ARG A 27 -1.03 -2.88 18.50
N GLY A 28 -1.17 -1.64 18.02
CA GLY A 28 -2.34 -1.22 17.24
C GLY A 28 -2.45 -1.97 15.91
N ILE A 29 -1.34 -2.08 15.17
CA ILE A 29 -1.32 -2.80 13.89
C ILE A 29 -1.64 -4.29 14.07
N HIS A 30 -1.10 -4.94 15.11
CA HIS A 30 -1.43 -6.34 15.38
C HIS A 30 -2.91 -6.59 15.70
N ALA A 31 -3.57 -5.65 16.37
CA ALA A 31 -5.01 -5.72 16.59
C ALA A 31 -5.77 -5.56 15.26
N ASN A 32 -5.48 -4.51 14.51
CA ASN A 32 -6.17 -4.19 13.27
C ASN A 32 -6.09 -5.32 12.24
N VAL A 33 -4.93 -5.97 12.11
CA VAL A 33 -4.77 -7.13 11.21
C VAL A 33 -5.66 -8.30 11.64
N ARG A 34 -5.70 -8.62 12.95
CA ARG A 34 -6.53 -9.72 13.46
C ARG A 34 -8.01 -9.41 13.36
N ASP A 35 -8.42 -8.17 13.60
CA ASP A 35 -9.81 -7.74 13.53
C ASP A 35 -10.31 -7.78 12.07
N ALA A 36 -9.54 -7.24 11.13
CA ALA A 36 -9.86 -7.30 9.71
C ALA A 36 -9.92 -8.75 9.20
N TYR A 37 -8.95 -9.60 9.57
CA TYR A 37 -8.96 -11.01 9.20
C TYR A 37 -10.17 -11.74 9.80
N SER A 38 -10.51 -11.48 11.06
CA SER A 38 -11.69 -12.06 11.73
C SER A 38 -12.98 -11.62 11.06
N PHE A 39 -13.07 -10.36 10.66
CA PHE A 39 -14.21 -9.83 9.92
C PHE A 39 -14.39 -10.58 8.59
N ILE A 40 -13.32 -10.75 7.81
CA ILE A 40 -13.37 -11.51 6.55
C ILE A 40 -13.87 -12.94 6.83
N CYS A 41 -13.25 -13.66 7.77
CA CYS A 41 -13.63 -15.04 8.10
C CYS A 41 -15.08 -15.21 8.59
N ASN A 42 -15.63 -14.19 9.26
CA ASN A 42 -17.02 -14.21 9.73
C ASN A 42 -18.06 -13.94 8.63
N ASN A 43 -17.64 -13.31 7.53
CA ASN A 43 -18.54 -12.87 6.48
C ASN A 43 -18.34 -13.63 5.16
N PHE A 44 -17.20 -14.29 4.98
CA PHE A 44 -16.90 -15.09 3.79
C PHE A 44 -17.76 -16.35 3.74
N ASN A 45 -18.39 -16.57 2.58
CA ASN A 45 -19.20 -17.72 2.26
C ASN A 45 -18.35 -18.81 1.59
N PHE A 46 -18.13 -19.89 2.34
CA PHE A 46 -17.32 -21.02 1.88
C PHE A 46 -18.06 -21.99 0.95
N ASP A 47 -19.39 -21.88 0.82
CA ASP A 47 -20.20 -22.90 0.16
C ASP A 47 -20.34 -22.69 -1.37
N HIS A 48 -20.24 -21.44 -1.83
CA HIS A 48 -20.49 -21.07 -3.23
C HIS A 48 -19.24 -20.59 -3.99
N GLY A 49 -18.18 -20.17 -3.29
CA GLY A 49 -16.92 -19.77 -3.92
C GLY A 49 -16.97 -18.50 -4.78
N GLU A 50 -18.09 -17.77 -4.73
CA GLU A 50 -18.32 -16.53 -5.49
C GLU A 50 -17.90 -15.27 -4.73
N ASP A 51 -17.57 -15.39 -3.44
CA ASP A 51 -17.22 -14.26 -2.60
C ASP A 51 -15.84 -13.69 -2.99
N GLU A 52 -15.81 -12.39 -3.24
CA GLU A 52 -14.60 -11.64 -3.59
C GLU A 52 -14.12 -10.77 -2.42
N ILE A 53 -12.82 -10.75 -2.19
CA ILE A 53 -12.20 -9.93 -1.15
C ILE A 53 -11.51 -8.72 -1.78
N PHE A 54 -11.93 -7.53 -1.39
CA PHE A 54 -11.28 -6.26 -1.73
C PHE A 54 -10.60 -5.68 -0.49
N LEU A 55 -9.31 -5.41 -0.61
CA LEU A 55 -8.49 -4.82 0.45
C LEU A 55 -8.06 -3.43 0.00
N VAL A 56 -8.39 -2.40 0.79
CA VAL A 56 -8.16 -1.00 0.44
C VAL A 56 -7.52 -0.28 1.61
N GLY A 57 -6.43 0.46 1.38
CA GLY A 57 -5.76 1.17 2.48
C GLY A 57 -4.83 2.30 2.06
N PHE A 58 -4.63 3.26 2.96
CA PHE A 58 -3.69 4.37 2.80
C PHE A 58 -2.64 4.35 3.92
N SER A 59 -1.37 4.65 3.62
CA SER A 59 -0.31 4.87 4.61
C SER A 59 -0.08 3.64 5.53
N ARG A 60 -0.23 3.78 6.84
CA ARG A 60 -0.22 2.65 7.79
C ARG A 60 -1.42 1.70 7.60
N GLY A 61 -2.55 2.22 7.11
CA GLY A 61 -3.69 1.40 6.71
C GLY A 61 -3.35 0.52 5.51
N ALA A 62 -2.61 1.05 4.54
CA ALA A 62 -2.06 0.27 3.43
C ALA A 62 -1.13 -0.85 3.94
N PHE A 63 -0.25 -0.56 4.89
CA PHE A 63 0.58 -1.58 5.52
C PHE A 63 -0.25 -2.65 6.24
N THR A 64 -1.33 -2.24 6.91
CA THR A 64 -2.25 -3.16 7.61
C THR A 64 -2.92 -4.11 6.63
N VAL A 65 -3.47 -3.61 5.52
CA VAL A 65 -4.12 -4.48 4.53
C VAL A 65 -3.12 -5.38 3.80
N ARG A 66 -1.88 -4.95 3.61
CA ARG A 66 -0.79 -5.82 3.15
C ARG A 66 -0.48 -6.94 4.12
N CYS A 67 -0.47 -6.67 5.42
CA CYS A 67 -0.34 -7.72 6.45
C CYS A 67 -1.50 -8.71 6.39
N VAL A 68 -2.73 -8.22 6.18
CA VAL A 68 -3.92 -9.08 6.04
C VAL A 68 -3.80 -9.96 4.80
N ALA A 69 -3.41 -9.40 3.66
CA ALA A 69 -3.20 -10.16 2.43
C ALA A 69 -2.14 -11.27 2.62
N ALA A 70 -0.99 -10.92 3.19
CA ALA A 70 0.08 -11.89 3.46
C ALA A 70 -0.27 -12.93 4.54
N LEU A 71 -1.20 -12.61 5.44
CA LEU A 71 -1.74 -13.57 6.39
C LEU A 71 -2.65 -14.56 5.66
N ILE A 72 -3.63 -14.07 4.88
CA ILE A 72 -4.55 -14.90 4.08
C ILE A 72 -3.77 -15.82 3.14
N ASP A 73 -2.75 -15.31 2.46
CA ASP A 73 -1.88 -16.08 1.58
C ASP A 73 -1.20 -17.26 2.30
N CYS A 74 -0.64 -16.97 3.48
CA CYS A 74 0.08 -17.94 4.27
C CYS A 74 -0.85 -18.99 4.92
N ILE A 75 -1.94 -18.55 5.55
CA ILE A 75 -2.75 -19.43 6.40
C ILE A 75 -4.10 -19.82 5.77
N GLY A 76 -4.56 -19.14 4.74
CA GLY A 76 -5.94 -19.26 4.22
C GLY A 76 -6.95 -18.51 5.08
N LEU A 77 -8.21 -18.90 4.99
CA LEU A 77 -9.30 -18.39 5.83
C LEU A 77 -9.76 -19.43 6.84
N LEU A 78 -9.99 -18.98 8.08
CA LEU A 78 -10.63 -19.80 9.10
C LEU A 78 -12.14 -19.79 8.91
N LYS A 79 -12.78 -20.95 9.05
CA LYS A 79 -14.23 -21.00 9.24
C LYS A 79 -14.58 -20.36 10.58
N LYS A 80 -15.81 -19.90 10.77
CA LYS A 80 -16.30 -19.28 12.02
C LYS A 80 -15.89 -20.05 13.29
N ARG A 81 -16.03 -21.39 13.27
CA ARG A 81 -15.64 -22.25 14.40
C ARG A 81 -14.13 -22.32 14.64
N GLY A 82 -13.32 -22.11 13.60
CA GLY A 82 -11.87 -22.12 13.65
C GLY A 82 -11.25 -20.83 14.17
N LEU A 83 -12.00 -19.71 14.25
CA LEU A 83 -11.50 -18.41 14.70
C LEU A 83 -10.91 -18.42 16.12
N ILE A 84 -11.30 -19.39 16.96
CA ILE A 84 -10.69 -19.63 18.27
C ILE A 84 -9.16 -19.87 18.18
N HIS A 85 -8.67 -20.32 17.02
CA HIS A 85 -7.26 -20.59 16.77
C HIS A 85 -6.50 -19.40 16.18
N LEU A 86 -7.17 -18.29 15.87
CA LEU A 86 -6.54 -17.13 15.22
C LEU A 86 -5.37 -16.58 16.03
N HIS A 87 -5.51 -16.47 17.36
CA HIS A 87 -4.44 -15.93 18.20
C HIS A 87 -3.16 -16.77 18.11
N GLU A 88 -3.30 -18.11 18.14
CA GLU A 88 -2.19 -19.05 18.02
C GLU A 88 -1.53 -18.93 16.65
N LEU A 89 -2.32 -19.02 15.57
CA LEU A 89 -1.83 -18.96 14.19
C LEU A 89 -1.15 -17.62 13.89
N TYR A 90 -1.75 -16.51 14.34
CA TYR A 90 -1.17 -15.18 14.17
C TYR A 90 0.17 -15.02 14.90
N ARG A 91 0.29 -15.58 16.11
CA ARG A 91 1.56 -15.59 16.83
C ARG A 91 2.62 -16.40 16.10
N LEU A 92 2.29 -17.59 15.60
CA LEU A 92 3.21 -18.42 14.81
C LEU A 92 3.60 -17.74 13.50
N TRP A 93 2.65 -17.12 12.81
CA TRP A 93 2.87 -16.35 11.58
C TRP A 93 3.77 -15.13 11.80
N THR A 94 3.58 -14.37 12.87
CA THR A 94 4.45 -13.21 13.19
C THR A 94 5.84 -13.62 13.67
N GLN A 95 5.98 -14.80 14.27
CA GLN A 95 7.26 -15.35 14.75
C GLN A 95 8.03 -16.10 13.66
N ARG A 96 7.40 -16.38 12.50
CA ARG A 96 8.09 -16.96 11.35
C ARG A 96 9.18 -16.00 10.88
N SER A 97 10.40 -16.49 10.69
CA SER A 97 11.34 -15.81 9.82
C SER A 97 10.76 -15.85 8.40
N ILE A 98 10.66 -14.71 7.72
CA ILE A 98 10.49 -14.70 6.27
C ILE A 98 11.75 -15.35 5.70
N VAL A 99 11.72 -16.66 5.52
CA VAL A 99 12.72 -17.39 4.74
C VAL A 99 11.94 -18.00 3.60
N GLN A 100 11.87 -17.25 2.51
CA GLN A 100 11.94 -17.75 1.14
C GLN A 100 12.11 -16.53 0.24
N GLY A 101 13.32 -16.34 -0.33
CA GLY A 101 13.50 -15.39 -1.43
C GLY A 101 14.90 -14.83 -1.65
N ILE A 102 15.59 -14.27 -0.65
CA ILE A 102 16.89 -13.60 -0.87
C ILE A 102 17.90 -13.95 0.24
N ARG A 103 18.95 -14.67 -0.16
CA ARG A 103 20.18 -14.90 0.60
C ARG A 103 21.02 -13.61 0.55
N TRP A 104 20.98 -12.80 1.60
CA TRP A 104 22.07 -11.87 1.92
C TRP A 104 22.87 -12.45 3.08
N GLU A 105 24.07 -12.95 2.79
CA GLU A 105 25.06 -13.29 3.81
C GLU A 105 25.65 -11.99 4.39
N TRP A 106 25.33 -11.69 5.64
CA TRP A 106 26.16 -10.79 6.45
C TRP A 106 27.28 -11.63 7.10
N PRO A 107 28.57 -11.36 6.82
CA PRO A 107 29.65 -12.15 7.38
C PRO A 107 29.76 -11.93 8.90
N GLY A 108 29.64 -13.01 9.68
CA GLY A 108 30.05 -13.04 11.09
C GLY A 108 28.96 -13.22 12.16
N MET A 109 27.69 -13.48 11.82
CA MET A 109 26.65 -13.75 12.83
C MET A 109 26.03 -15.14 12.67
N SER A 110 26.24 -16.01 13.67
CA SER A 110 25.57 -17.30 13.80
C SER A 110 24.21 -17.12 14.51
N TYR A 111 23.11 -17.50 13.84
CA TYR A 111 21.76 -17.50 14.40
C TYR A 111 20.99 -18.73 13.90
N GLU A 112 21.29 -19.92 14.44
CA GLU A 112 20.91 -21.17 13.77
C GLU A 112 19.93 -22.11 14.51
N LYS A 113 19.53 -21.86 15.78
CA LYS A 113 18.74 -22.86 16.54
C LYS A 113 17.25 -22.58 16.80
N THR A 114 16.76 -21.34 16.79
CA THR A 114 15.34 -21.06 17.12
C THR A 114 14.43 -20.97 15.88
N TYR A 115 15.00 -20.78 14.69
CA TYR A 115 14.29 -20.32 13.49
C TYR A 115 13.56 -21.42 12.69
N ARG A 116 13.99 -22.69 12.74
CA ARG A 116 13.32 -23.80 12.03
C ARG A 116 12.00 -24.23 12.68
N SER A 117 11.88 -24.14 14.01
CA SER A 117 10.77 -24.75 14.77
C SER A 117 9.42 -24.04 14.59
N SER A 118 9.37 -22.72 14.46
CA SER A 118 8.09 -21.98 14.42
C SER A 118 7.35 -22.13 13.09
N SER A 119 8.08 -22.16 11.96
CA SER A 119 7.49 -22.40 10.64
C SER A 119 6.97 -23.82 10.49
N GLU A 120 7.72 -24.80 10.99
CA GLU A 120 7.30 -26.21 11.01
C GLU A 120 6.06 -26.42 11.89
N LEU A 121 6.02 -25.80 13.07
CA LEU A 121 4.86 -25.82 13.94
C LEU A 121 3.64 -25.15 13.30
N LEU A 122 3.82 -24.04 12.58
CA LEU A 122 2.74 -23.41 11.82
C LEU A 122 2.18 -24.36 10.75
N ILE A 123 3.04 -24.97 9.94
CA ILE A 123 2.62 -25.91 8.89
C ILE A 123 1.84 -27.08 9.50
N GLN A 124 2.37 -27.72 10.54
CA GLN A 124 1.70 -28.81 11.24
C GLN A 124 0.33 -28.38 11.78
N ARG A 125 0.24 -27.17 12.35
CA ARG A 125 -1.02 -26.65 12.88
C ARG A 125 -2.04 -26.37 11.77
N LEU A 126 -1.61 -25.80 10.65
CA LEU A 126 -2.47 -25.56 9.49
C LEU A 126 -3.02 -26.87 8.92
N GLU A 127 -2.19 -27.91 8.81
CA GLU A 127 -2.61 -29.24 8.36
C GLU A 127 -3.66 -29.86 9.29
N GLN A 128 -3.44 -29.79 10.61
CA GLN A 128 -4.41 -30.27 11.60
C GLN A 128 -5.76 -29.55 11.49
N LEU A 129 -5.75 -28.22 11.36
CA LEU A 129 -6.97 -27.43 11.26
C LEU A 129 -7.71 -27.66 9.95
N ARG A 130 -6.98 -27.84 8.85
CA ARG A 130 -7.56 -28.23 7.55
C ARG A 130 -8.23 -29.60 7.64
N ASN A 131 -7.56 -30.60 8.21
CA ASN A 131 -8.11 -31.95 8.38
C ASN A 131 -9.33 -31.97 9.32
N SER A 132 -9.42 -31.00 10.22
CA SER A 132 -10.56 -30.80 11.13
C SER A 132 -11.65 -29.89 10.55
N CYS A 133 -11.55 -29.51 9.27
CA CYS A 133 -12.49 -28.62 8.57
C CYS A 133 -12.64 -27.22 9.20
N TYR A 134 -11.64 -26.73 9.94
CA TYR A 134 -11.63 -25.39 10.52
C TYR A 134 -11.03 -24.31 9.61
N LEU A 135 -10.40 -24.71 8.50
CA LEU A 135 -9.59 -23.86 7.65
C LEU A 135 -9.73 -24.24 6.18
N GLU A 136 -9.80 -23.24 5.30
CA GLU A 136 -9.93 -23.35 3.85
C GLU A 136 -8.85 -22.48 3.17
N ARG A 137 -8.14 -23.00 2.16
CA ARG A 137 -7.11 -22.24 1.41
C ARG A 137 -7.61 -21.70 0.06
N VAL A 138 -8.92 -21.57 -0.12
CA VAL A 138 -9.53 -21.29 -1.43
C VAL A 138 -9.65 -19.79 -1.73
N ALA A 139 -9.57 -18.93 -0.73
CA ALA A 139 -9.90 -17.52 -0.92
C ALA A 139 -8.81 -16.75 -1.69
N LYS A 140 -9.15 -16.35 -2.92
CA LYS A 140 -8.40 -15.34 -3.64
C LYS A 140 -8.80 -13.95 -3.18
N ILE A 141 -7.84 -13.03 -3.21
CA ILE A 141 -8.05 -11.61 -2.99
C ILE A 141 -8.20 -10.97 -4.35
N ARG A 142 -9.41 -10.50 -4.65
CA ARG A 142 -9.77 -9.95 -5.96
C ARG A 142 -8.95 -8.71 -6.29
N ALA A 143 -8.78 -7.83 -5.31
CA ALA A 143 -7.89 -6.68 -5.42
C ALA A 143 -7.32 -6.24 -4.06
N CYS A 144 -6.07 -5.79 -4.09
CA CYS A 144 -5.42 -5.08 -3.00
C CYS A 144 -4.96 -3.71 -3.52
N ALA A 145 -5.70 -2.67 -3.16
CA ALA A 145 -5.52 -1.30 -3.63
C ALA A 145 -4.98 -0.41 -2.52
N VAL A 146 -3.77 0.11 -2.71
CA VAL A 146 -3.07 0.87 -1.67
C VAL A 146 -2.56 2.22 -2.14
N TRP A 147 -2.64 3.21 -1.25
CA TRP A 147 -1.98 4.51 -1.40
C TRP A 147 -0.78 4.59 -0.46
N ASP A 148 0.37 4.90 -1.05
CA ASP A 148 1.63 5.30 -0.41
C ASP A 148 1.94 4.55 0.89
N THR A 149 2.04 3.22 0.79
CA THR A 149 2.33 2.33 1.92
C THR A 149 3.58 2.76 2.68
N VAL A 150 3.46 2.97 3.99
CA VAL A 150 4.62 3.24 4.87
C VAL A 150 4.63 2.29 6.07
N SER A 151 5.72 1.54 6.24
CA SER A 151 5.96 0.71 7.41
C SER A 151 6.49 1.55 8.57
N ALA A 152 5.97 1.31 9.78
CA ALA A 152 6.48 1.97 10.99
C ALA A 152 7.87 1.46 11.44
N LEU A 153 8.52 0.58 10.65
CA LEU A 153 9.87 0.04 10.88
C LEU A 153 10.97 1.10 10.78
N GLY A 154 10.72 2.22 10.09
CA GLY A 154 11.70 3.29 9.85
C GLY A 154 11.73 4.44 10.88
N SER A 155 10.90 4.41 11.93
CA SER A 155 10.83 5.51 12.91
C SER A 155 11.91 5.37 14.01
N PRO A 156 12.81 6.36 14.22
CA PRO A 156 13.81 6.36 15.29
C PRO A 156 13.18 6.33 16.69
N LEU A 157 11.89 6.66 16.82
CA LEU A 157 11.11 6.55 18.05
C LEU A 157 10.84 5.09 18.45
N LEU A 158 10.91 4.13 17.52
CA LEU A 158 10.78 2.69 17.78
C LEU A 158 12.10 2.01 18.19
N LYS A 159 13.20 2.77 18.37
CA LYS A 159 14.48 2.24 18.91
C LYS A 159 14.42 1.88 20.40
N SER A 160 13.24 1.95 21.03
CA SER A 160 13.02 1.43 22.37
C SER A 160 12.86 -0.09 22.32
N SER A 161 13.63 -0.79 23.15
CA SER A 161 13.66 -2.25 23.32
C SER A 161 12.33 -2.90 23.75
N LYS A 162 11.25 -2.11 23.90
CA LYS A 162 9.90 -2.55 24.26
C LYS A 162 8.85 -2.41 23.15
N ALA A 163 9.21 -1.91 21.96
CA ALA A 163 8.27 -1.91 20.83
C ALA A 163 8.04 -3.36 20.37
N SER A 164 6.77 -3.81 20.37
CA SER A 164 6.40 -5.08 19.74
C SER A 164 6.86 -5.04 18.29
N LYS A 165 7.72 -6.00 17.90
CA LYS A 165 8.18 -6.13 16.51
C LYS A 165 6.96 -6.19 15.61
N LEU A 166 6.79 -5.20 14.73
CA LEU A 166 5.72 -5.18 13.73
C LEU A 166 5.75 -6.49 12.91
N PRO A 167 4.59 -6.91 12.37
CA PRO A 167 4.58 -8.00 11.41
C PRO A 167 5.58 -7.71 10.30
N ARG A 168 6.47 -8.66 10.03
CA ARG A 168 7.32 -8.56 8.85
C ARG A 168 6.49 -9.06 7.68
N VAL A 169 6.19 -8.16 6.75
CA VAL A 169 5.52 -8.49 5.49
C VAL A 169 6.57 -8.36 4.39
N ASP A 170 6.52 -9.28 3.43
CA ASP A 170 7.41 -9.26 2.28
C ASP A 170 7.12 -8.05 1.38
N THR A 171 8.12 -7.61 0.62
CA THR A 171 7.94 -6.69 -0.49
C THR A 171 7.25 -7.39 -1.67
N HIS A 172 7.17 -8.71 -1.67
CA HIS A 172 6.45 -9.45 -2.69
C HIS A 172 4.94 -9.36 -2.50
N VAL A 173 4.21 -9.15 -3.60
CA VAL A 173 2.75 -9.28 -3.61
C VAL A 173 2.40 -10.75 -3.34
N PRO A 174 1.47 -11.04 -2.40
CA PRO A 174 1.05 -12.41 -2.16
C PRO A 174 0.37 -13.03 -3.40
N GLU A 175 0.61 -14.31 -3.68
CA GLU A 175 0.10 -15.03 -4.86
C GLU A 175 -1.43 -15.13 -4.88
N THR A 176 -2.04 -15.11 -3.69
CA THR A 176 -3.50 -15.03 -3.56
C THR A 176 -4.12 -13.72 -4.06
N VAL A 177 -3.32 -12.68 -4.31
CA VAL A 177 -3.80 -11.39 -4.84
C VAL A 177 -3.79 -11.40 -6.37
N GLU A 178 -4.96 -11.23 -6.98
CA GLU A 178 -5.07 -11.17 -8.44
C GLU A 178 -4.69 -9.80 -9.01
N LEU A 179 -5.11 -8.72 -8.34
CA LEU A 179 -4.83 -7.34 -8.74
C LEU A 179 -4.21 -6.57 -7.57
N ALA A 180 -2.96 -6.10 -7.74
CA ALA A 180 -2.28 -5.25 -6.78
C ALA A 180 -2.07 -3.86 -7.38
N LEU A 181 -2.67 -2.85 -6.75
CA LEU A 181 -2.57 -1.45 -7.18
C LEU A 181 -1.84 -0.63 -6.12
N HIS A 182 -0.86 0.16 -6.51
CA HIS A 182 -0.14 1.04 -5.59
C HIS A 182 0.05 2.45 -6.19
N ALA A 183 -0.70 3.42 -5.66
CA ALA A 183 -0.48 4.83 -5.95
C ALA A 183 0.61 5.39 -5.01
N LEU A 184 1.66 5.99 -5.56
CA LEU A 184 2.88 6.38 -4.84
C LEU A 184 3.12 7.88 -4.91
N ALA A 185 3.58 8.47 -3.80
CA ALA A 185 3.95 9.89 -3.75
C ALA A 185 5.36 10.13 -4.29
N LEU A 186 5.46 10.91 -5.36
CA LEU A 186 6.74 11.24 -5.99
C LEU A 186 7.56 12.22 -5.11
N ASN A 187 6.92 13.24 -4.56
CA ASN A 187 7.56 14.35 -3.84
C ASN A 187 7.61 14.15 -2.32
N GLU A 188 7.37 12.93 -1.83
CA GLU A 188 7.57 12.61 -0.42
C GLU A 188 9.08 12.40 -0.14
N HIS A 189 9.67 13.36 0.56
CA HIS A 189 11.11 13.39 0.87
C HIS A 189 11.43 13.02 2.32
N ARG A 190 10.43 12.90 3.21
CA ARG A 190 10.67 12.53 4.60
C ARG A 190 11.08 11.07 4.66
N LYS A 191 12.28 10.80 5.20
CA LYS A 191 12.84 9.44 5.32
C LYS A 191 11.93 8.44 6.06
N HIS A 192 11.08 8.90 6.97
CA HIS A 192 10.13 8.06 7.69
C HIS A 192 8.87 7.70 6.89
N PHE A 193 8.70 8.29 5.70
CA PHE A 193 7.60 8.07 4.77
C PHE A 193 8.10 7.51 3.42
N SER A 194 9.32 6.95 3.39
CA SER A 194 9.77 6.19 2.23
C SER A 194 8.79 5.04 1.97
N PRO A 195 8.21 4.94 0.77
CA PRO A 195 7.18 3.96 0.51
C PRO A 195 7.76 2.55 0.44
N ASP A 196 7.05 1.58 0.99
CA ASP A 196 7.39 0.17 0.83
C ASP A 196 6.90 -0.29 -0.54
N LEU A 197 7.79 -0.36 -1.54
CA LEU A 197 7.43 -0.82 -2.88
C LEU A 197 7.06 -2.31 -2.89
N TRP A 198 6.15 -2.66 -3.80
CA TRP A 198 5.85 -4.05 -4.12
C TRP A 198 6.72 -4.56 -5.27
N THR A 199 6.97 -5.87 -5.23
CA THR A 199 7.58 -6.66 -6.29
C THR A 199 6.67 -7.85 -6.61
N SER A 200 6.71 -8.37 -7.83
CA SER A 200 5.95 -9.56 -8.23
C SER A 200 6.89 -10.63 -8.78
N HIS A 201 6.74 -11.87 -8.30
CA HIS A 201 7.48 -13.03 -8.83
C HIS A 201 6.72 -13.79 -9.90
N ASN A 202 5.40 -13.61 -9.97
CA ASN A 202 4.55 -14.27 -10.95
C ASN A 202 3.62 -13.25 -11.64
N PRO A 203 4.14 -12.48 -12.62
CA PRO A 203 3.35 -11.49 -13.34
C PRO A 203 2.19 -12.07 -14.16
N GLN A 204 2.15 -13.39 -14.36
CA GLN A 204 1.08 -14.06 -15.10
C GLN A 204 -0.18 -14.27 -14.25
N GLU A 205 -0.02 -14.42 -12.93
CA GLU A 205 -1.14 -14.66 -12.00
C GLU A 205 -1.53 -13.42 -11.21
N THR A 206 -0.56 -12.56 -10.91
CA THR A 206 -0.78 -11.31 -10.16
C THR A 206 -0.47 -10.10 -11.04
N LEU A 207 -1.52 -9.33 -11.35
CA LEU A 207 -1.40 -8.06 -12.05
C LEU A 207 -1.00 -6.95 -11.06
N LEU A 208 0.30 -6.65 -11.01
CA LEU A 208 0.84 -5.53 -10.24
C LEU A 208 0.90 -4.25 -11.09
N LYS A 209 0.30 -3.16 -10.60
CA LYS A 209 0.43 -1.82 -11.17
C LYS A 209 0.85 -0.83 -10.11
N GLN A 210 2.01 -0.22 -10.30
CA GLN A 210 2.51 0.85 -9.44
C GLN A 210 2.59 2.14 -10.25
N CYS A 211 2.10 3.23 -9.68
CA CYS A 211 2.04 4.51 -10.38
C CYS A 211 2.50 5.64 -9.46
N TRP A 212 3.47 6.41 -9.94
CA TRP A 212 3.98 7.59 -9.25
C TRP A 212 3.16 8.81 -9.63
N PHE A 213 2.68 9.53 -8.62
CA PHE A 213 1.91 10.76 -8.78
C PHE A 213 2.67 11.94 -8.18
N LEU A 214 2.54 13.10 -8.82
CA LEU A 214 3.03 14.36 -8.29
C LEU A 214 2.30 14.67 -6.99
N GLY A 215 3.05 15.05 -5.95
CA GLY A 215 2.54 15.32 -4.60
C GLY A 215 3.32 14.59 -3.51
N ALA A 216 3.11 15.04 -2.27
CA ALA A 216 3.59 14.39 -1.06
C ALA A 216 2.54 13.37 -0.54
N HIS A 217 2.86 12.68 0.58
CA HIS A 217 2.06 11.57 1.11
C HIS A 217 0.55 11.85 1.24
N SER A 218 0.17 13.02 1.77
CA SER A 218 -1.23 13.42 1.94
C SER A 218 -1.88 14.00 0.68
N ASP A 219 -1.09 14.42 -0.31
CA ASP A 219 -1.61 14.84 -1.61
C ASP A 219 -2.07 13.64 -2.43
N ILE A 220 -1.48 12.47 -2.19
CA ILE A 220 -1.82 11.24 -2.91
C ILE A 220 -2.92 10.45 -2.22
N GLY A 221 -2.88 10.33 -0.88
CA GLY A 221 -3.88 9.59 -0.12
C GLY A 221 -5.03 10.42 0.45
N GLY A 222 -4.98 11.75 0.29
CA GLY A 222 -5.95 12.69 0.85
C GLY A 222 -5.67 13.12 2.29
N GLY A 223 -6.54 13.98 2.82
CA GLY A 223 -6.45 14.56 4.16
C GLY A 223 -5.92 16.01 4.22
N ASN A 224 -5.55 16.56 3.06
CA ASN A 224 -5.30 17.98 2.88
C ASN A 224 -6.61 18.73 2.55
N GLU A 225 -6.61 20.05 2.76
CA GLU A 225 -7.75 20.91 2.41
C GLU A 225 -7.94 20.99 0.89
N ASP A 226 -6.84 21.04 0.15
CA ASP A 226 -6.83 20.85 -1.30
C ASP A 226 -6.79 19.34 -1.61
N SER A 227 -7.86 18.85 -2.24
CA SER A 227 -8.02 17.47 -2.66
C SER A 227 -7.70 17.23 -4.13
N GLY A 228 -7.22 18.22 -4.89
CA GLY A 228 -7.05 18.11 -6.35
C GLY A 228 -6.19 16.93 -6.77
N LEU A 229 -5.00 16.79 -6.19
CA LEU A 229 -4.09 15.66 -6.48
C LEU A 229 -4.64 14.31 -5.98
N ALA A 230 -5.32 14.31 -4.82
CA ALA A 230 -5.93 13.11 -4.25
C ALA A 230 -7.12 12.63 -5.11
N SER A 231 -7.84 13.56 -5.73
CA SER A 231 -8.93 13.27 -6.66
C SER A 231 -8.40 12.56 -7.90
N MET A 232 -7.24 12.98 -8.42
CA MET A 232 -6.61 12.32 -9.58
C MET A 232 -6.18 10.89 -9.26
N THR A 233 -5.61 10.65 -8.08
CA THR A 233 -5.18 9.31 -7.68
C THR A 233 -6.38 8.41 -7.38
N LEU A 234 -7.47 8.97 -6.85
CA LEU A 234 -8.74 8.28 -6.65
C LEU A 234 -9.35 7.85 -7.99
N ILE A 235 -9.43 8.74 -8.97
CA ILE A 235 -9.93 8.43 -10.32
C ILE A 235 -9.10 7.32 -10.96
N TRP A 236 -7.77 7.40 -10.86
CA TRP A 236 -6.90 6.34 -11.37
C TRP A 236 -7.20 5.00 -10.69
N MET A 237 -7.34 4.97 -9.37
CA MET A 237 -7.63 3.74 -8.62
C MET A 237 -8.98 3.14 -9.03
N ILE A 238 -10.03 3.96 -9.12
CA ILE A 238 -11.36 3.56 -9.57
C ILE A 238 -11.29 2.97 -10.99
N SER A 239 -10.61 3.65 -11.90
CA SER A 239 -10.44 3.20 -13.28
C SER A 239 -9.75 1.84 -13.34
N GLN A 240 -8.69 1.62 -12.57
CA GLN A 240 -7.98 0.34 -12.52
C GLN A 240 -8.84 -0.78 -11.92
N LEU A 241 -9.53 -0.51 -10.80
CA LEU A 241 -10.41 -1.48 -10.15
C LEU A 241 -11.57 -1.87 -11.06
N SER A 242 -12.28 -0.89 -11.63
CA SER A 242 -13.42 -1.15 -12.50
C SER A 242 -13.01 -1.95 -13.74
N SER A 243 -11.93 -1.53 -14.42
CA SER A 243 -11.49 -2.18 -15.66
C SER A 243 -11.00 -3.62 -15.46
N ALA A 244 -10.33 -3.90 -14.34
CA ALA A 244 -9.72 -5.22 -14.11
C ALA A 244 -10.63 -6.19 -13.34
N THR A 245 -11.54 -5.67 -12.50
CA THR A 245 -12.38 -6.51 -11.63
C THR A 245 -13.86 -6.53 -12.02
N GLY A 246 -14.33 -5.54 -12.78
CA GLY A 246 -15.76 -5.31 -13.00
C GLY A 246 -16.44 -4.59 -11.82
N ALA A 247 -15.68 -4.12 -10.83
CA ALA A 247 -16.23 -3.35 -9.72
C ALA A 247 -16.94 -2.08 -10.22
N GLU A 248 -18.17 -1.89 -9.74
CA GLU A 248 -18.99 -0.71 -10.02
C GLU A 248 -18.84 0.31 -8.89
N PHE A 249 -18.91 1.60 -9.25
CA PHE A 249 -18.78 2.71 -8.34
C PHE A 249 -19.96 3.65 -8.53
N ASP A 250 -20.55 4.12 -7.43
CA ASP A 250 -21.64 5.09 -7.48
C ASP A 250 -21.14 6.41 -8.08
N SER A 251 -21.63 6.74 -9.27
CA SER A 251 -21.13 7.86 -10.05
C SER A 251 -21.40 9.20 -9.37
N ALA A 252 -22.51 9.33 -8.63
CA ALA A 252 -22.85 10.56 -7.91
C ALA A 252 -21.83 10.82 -6.77
N THR A 253 -21.54 9.80 -5.96
CA THR A 253 -20.54 9.85 -4.89
C THR A 253 -19.15 10.15 -5.44
N VAL A 254 -18.75 9.50 -6.54
CA VAL A 254 -17.45 9.76 -7.17
C VAL A 254 -17.36 11.22 -7.61
N MET A 255 -18.39 11.74 -8.29
CA MET A 255 -18.42 13.13 -8.74
C MET A 255 -18.39 14.11 -7.57
N GLU A 256 -19.08 13.82 -6.46
CA GLU A 256 -19.01 14.64 -5.24
C GLU A 256 -17.60 14.69 -4.65
N LEU A 257 -16.90 13.55 -4.63
CA LEU A 257 -15.54 13.45 -4.08
C LEU A 257 -14.47 14.07 -4.97
N VAL A 258 -14.65 14.03 -6.29
CA VAL A 258 -13.63 14.52 -7.26
C VAL A 258 -13.88 15.96 -7.72
N ASN A 259 -15.04 16.54 -7.38
CA ASN A 259 -15.30 17.93 -7.70
C ASN A 259 -14.57 18.81 -6.68
N PRO A 260 -13.61 19.65 -7.09
CA PRO A 260 -12.95 20.55 -6.17
C PRO A 260 -14.00 21.47 -5.52
N LEU A 261 -13.83 21.77 -4.23
CA LEU A 261 -14.50 22.90 -3.57
C LEU A 261 -14.38 24.11 -4.50
N GLU A 262 -15.50 24.79 -4.80
CA GLU A 262 -15.64 25.89 -5.77
C GLU A 262 -14.31 26.59 -6.10
N TRP A 263 -13.68 26.17 -7.20
CA TRP A 263 -12.50 26.85 -7.72
C TRP A 263 -12.93 28.23 -8.23
N HIS A 264 -12.66 29.26 -7.45
CA HIS A 264 -12.84 30.64 -7.88
C HIS A 264 -11.68 30.99 -8.80
N TRP A 265 -11.95 31.09 -10.11
CA TRP A 265 -10.98 31.66 -11.04
C TRP A 265 -10.63 33.09 -10.59
N PRO A 266 -9.35 33.42 -10.35
CA PRO A 266 -8.96 34.80 -10.08
C PRO A 266 -9.47 35.67 -11.22
N ASN A 267 -10.27 36.70 -10.92
CA ASN A 267 -10.80 37.60 -11.93
C ASN A 267 -9.68 38.05 -12.89
N ASP A 268 -9.95 37.92 -14.18
CA ASP A 268 -9.02 38.07 -15.30
C ASP A 268 -8.27 39.40 -15.28
N HIS A 269 -7.16 39.53 -14.53
CA HIS A 269 -6.18 40.60 -14.77
C HIS A 269 -4.72 40.30 -14.38
N ASP A 270 -4.40 39.18 -13.74
CA ASP A 270 -3.00 38.85 -13.45
C ASP A 270 -2.48 37.69 -14.32
N GLN A 271 -1.70 38.12 -15.31
CA GLN A 271 -0.76 37.41 -16.19
C GLN A 271 -0.42 35.96 -15.81
N TYR A 272 -1.16 35.01 -16.41
CA TYR A 272 -0.65 33.66 -16.69
C TYR A 272 -0.95 33.29 -18.14
N THR A 273 -0.29 33.97 -19.07
CA THR A 273 -0.12 33.44 -20.42
C THR A 273 0.90 32.30 -20.35
N GLU A 274 0.41 31.08 -20.54
CA GLU A 274 1.19 29.84 -20.72
C GLU A 274 1.66 29.13 -19.43
N THR A 275 0.73 28.48 -18.74
CA THR A 275 1.06 27.25 -18.00
C THR A 275 0.03 26.18 -18.32
N ARG A 276 0.25 25.46 -19.42
CA ARG A 276 -0.40 24.16 -19.62
C ARG A 276 0.36 23.17 -18.75
N SER A 277 -0.10 22.98 -17.52
CA SER A 277 0.46 21.93 -16.64
C SER A 277 0.23 20.57 -17.29
N VAL A 278 1.29 20.01 -17.88
CA VAL A 278 1.29 18.63 -18.35
C VAL A 278 1.54 17.74 -17.14
N MET A 279 0.51 17.04 -16.65
CA MET A 279 0.68 15.98 -15.67
C MET A 279 1.10 14.71 -16.39
N ALA A 280 2.36 14.30 -16.22
CA ALA A 280 2.82 13.00 -16.69
C ALA A 280 2.51 11.95 -15.61
N ILE A 281 1.59 11.03 -15.91
CA ILE A 281 1.32 9.85 -15.08
C ILE A 281 2.27 8.75 -15.56
N VAL A 282 3.21 8.33 -14.71
CA VAL A 282 4.10 7.20 -15.01
C VAL A 282 3.51 5.94 -14.38
N SER A 283 2.71 5.19 -15.15
CA SER A 283 2.24 3.86 -14.78
C SER A 283 3.22 2.80 -15.29
N GLN A 284 3.76 1.96 -14.41
CA GLN A 284 4.66 0.88 -14.81
C GLN A 284 4.26 -0.46 -14.17
N THR A 285 4.51 -1.54 -14.90
CA THR A 285 4.19 -2.92 -14.51
C THR A 285 5.35 -3.62 -13.79
N ASP A 286 6.56 -3.03 -13.81
CA ASP A 286 7.76 -3.56 -13.15
C ASP A 286 8.35 -2.55 -12.13
N PRO A 287 9.00 -3.02 -11.06
CA PRO A 287 9.53 -2.15 -10.01
C PRO A 287 10.77 -1.39 -10.51
N VAL A 288 10.65 -0.08 -10.67
CA VAL A 288 11.79 0.80 -10.95
C VAL A 288 12.03 1.71 -9.75
N ASP A 289 13.29 1.78 -9.32
CA ASP A 289 13.78 2.70 -8.30
C ASP A 289 13.45 4.16 -8.68
N LYS A 290 13.03 4.98 -7.71
CA LYS A 290 12.77 6.43 -7.91
C LYS A 290 13.94 7.13 -8.61
N SER A 291 15.17 6.63 -8.43
CA SER A 291 16.39 7.16 -9.04
C SER A 291 16.37 7.17 -10.58
N VAL A 292 15.58 6.32 -11.23
CA VAL A 292 15.47 6.23 -12.70
C VAL A 292 14.44 7.22 -13.26
N LEU A 293 13.50 7.66 -12.43
CA LEU A 293 12.43 8.60 -12.81
C LEU A 293 12.85 10.07 -12.70
N LEU A 294 13.93 10.35 -11.98
CA LEU A 294 14.51 11.68 -11.93
C LEU A 294 15.37 11.88 -13.19
N PRO A 295 15.13 12.91 -14.01
CA PRO A 295 16.08 13.25 -15.05
C PRO A 295 17.42 13.56 -14.38
N THR A 296 18.45 12.80 -14.73
CA THR A 296 19.83 13.15 -14.43
C THR A 296 20.00 14.58 -14.90
N THR A 297 20.36 15.49 -13.99
CA THR A 297 20.60 16.90 -14.27
C THR A 297 21.74 17.04 -15.29
N ALA A 298 21.43 16.93 -16.57
CA ALA A 298 22.16 17.59 -17.62
C ALA A 298 21.63 19.02 -17.62
N ALA A 299 22.40 19.92 -17.02
CA ALA A 299 22.18 21.34 -17.14
C ALA A 299 22.04 21.67 -18.63
N ILE A 300 20.84 22.04 -19.05
CA ILE A 300 20.66 22.80 -20.28
C ILE A 300 21.12 24.21 -19.90
N THR A 301 22.43 24.43 -19.98
CA THR A 301 23.00 25.77 -20.02
C THR A 301 22.45 26.44 -21.26
N GLY A 302 21.67 27.51 -21.08
CA GLY A 302 21.31 28.41 -22.16
C GLY A 302 22.58 28.96 -22.78
N GLU A 303 22.87 28.54 -24.01
CA GLU A 303 23.74 29.30 -24.88
C GLU A 303 22.88 30.38 -25.55
N ASP A 304 23.06 31.61 -25.07
CA ASP A 304 22.67 32.83 -25.77
C ASP A 304 23.34 32.85 -27.16
N GLY A 305 22.58 32.49 -28.20
CA GLY A 305 22.96 32.75 -29.57
C GLY A 305 22.91 34.25 -29.86
N PRO A 306 23.99 34.89 -30.35
CA PRO A 306 24.03 36.33 -30.49
C PRO A 306 23.15 36.82 -31.66
N ASN A 307 22.40 37.88 -31.36
CA ASN A 307 21.67 38.74 -32.28
C ASN A 307 22.42 39.01 -33.59
N GLN A 308 21.92 38.49 -34.71
CA GLN A 308 22.20 39.07 -36.01
C GLN A 308 21.32 40.31 -36.21
N ARG A 309 21.94 41.49 -36.07
CA ARG A 309 21.47 42.71 -36.72
C ARG A 309 22.63 43.37 -37.48
N ASN A 310 22.39 43.53 -38.78
CA ASN A 310 23.16 44.28 -39.76
C ASN A 310 23.63 45.66 -39.27
N GLN A 311 24.90 45.98 -39.57
CA GLN A 311 25.47 47.25 -40.07
C GLN A 311 26.99 47.00 -40.17
N GLY A 312 27.73 47.19 -41.27
CA GLY A 312 27.57 48.09 -42.40
C GLY A 312 28.55 49.25 -42.27
N TYR A 313 29.61 49.23 -43.08
CA TYR A 313 30.60 50.29 -43.39
C TYR A 313 31.95 50.34 -42.66
N ARG A 314 32.97 50.05 -43.50
CA ARG A 314 34.37 50.52 -43.57
C ARG A 314 35.36 50.13 -42.47
#